data_AF-A0A6I6SGX1-F1
#
_entry.id   AF-A0A6I6SGX1-F1
#
_cell.length_a   1.000
_cell.length_b   1.000
_cell.length_c   1.000
_cell.angle_alpha   90.00
_cell.angle_beta   90.00
_cell.angle_gamma   90.00
#
_symmetry.space_group_name_H-M   'P 1'
#
loop_
_entity.id
_entity.type
_entity.pdbx_description
1 polymer ?
#
loop_
_entity_poly.entity_id
_entity_poly.type
_entity_poly.pdbx_seq_one_letter_code
_entity_poly.pdbx_strand_id
1 'polypeptide(L)'
;MNIMNDPSSLPTLPAETVLPPEQDNALSMSDYALRREEPKGHRLGGWCVDIRRYTHRINRLFKDQVYGSADAAEAMARAYRDAITAAFPPTINREKATQIRKNNKSGISGVYRTDTGAAGEWRVYLCTQGRMKRRRFSVRKYGEEGAKAEALALREKWLAELPAKFLTFHDYADTVSRQLHPELLDEVPDVLPHAPPLSDEEIKAKLAEINARFDALRPPKLKVRVRRYGPESDSYAVYVSDLGYPARRKLTTAYQGKQSLEAMLTKARKKITTRIDQLYSPAVTEWFMHEYGNALLDPARFDPDEGFIISVWVPPELVKHPSPGES
;
A
#
# COMPACT_ATOMS: atom_id res chain seq x y z
N MET A 1 50.38 -30.85 26.74
CA MET A 1 51.02 -31.09 28.05
C MET A 1 50.73 -29.88 28.93
N ASN A 2 50.46 -30.10 30.22
CA ASN A 2 49.91 -29.21 31.27
C ASN A 2 48.40 -28.96 31.17
N ILE A 3 47.54 -29.73 31.85
CA ILE A 3 47.36 -30.03 33.30
C ILE A 3 46.55 -28.92 34.01
N MET A 4 45.29 -29.29 34.28
CA MET A 4 44.43 -29.06 35.45
C MET A 4 44.48 -27.71 36.18
N ASN A 5 43.30 -27.10 36.35
CA ASN A 5 42.71 -27.11 37.69
C ASN A 5 41.19 -26.91 37.68
N ASP A 6 40.50 -27.83 38.36
CA ASP A 6 39.16 -27.69 38.94
C ASP A 6 39.37 -27.85 40.47
N PRO A 7 38.70 -27.06 41.32
CA PRO A 7 37.83 -27.72 42.29
C PRO A 7 36.53 -26.96 42.61
N SER A 8 35.41 -27.60 42.29
CA SER A 8 34.23 -27.86 43.15
C SER A 8 34.00 -26.96 44.39
N SER A 9 32.87 -26.25 44.41
CA SER A 9 31.87 -26.32 45.50
C SER A 9 30.57 -25.57 45.13
N LEU A 10 29.45 -26.30 45.16
CA LEU A 10 28.07 -25.83 44.98
C LEU A 10 27.61 -24.98 46.20
N PRO A 11 26.52 -24.19 46.05
CA PRO A 11 25.23 -24.75 46.44
C PRO A 11 24.10 -24.48 45.42
N THR A 12 23.22 -25.47 45.33
CA THR A 12 21.99 -25.50 44.54
C THR A 12 20.82 -24.85 45.29
N LEU A 13 19.92 -24.18 44.56
CA LEU A 13 18.44 -24.04 44.68
C LEU A 13 17.95 -22.56 44.57
N PRO A 14 16.73 -22.27 44.07
CA PRO A 14 15.74 -23.12 43.38
C PRO A 14 15.38 -22.60 41.97
N ALA A 15 14.60 -23.41 41.24
CA ALA A 15 14.10 -23.14 39.90
C ALA A 15 13.24 -21.87 39.87
N GLU A 16 13.72 -20.84 39.18
CA GLU A 16 12.92 -19.69 38.80
C GLU A 16 12.55 -19.81 37.32
N THR A 17 11.24 -19.83 37.10
CA THR A 17 10.52 -19.97 35.83
C THR A 17 11.19 -19.21 34.69
N VAL A 18 11.68 -19.94 33.68
CA VAL A 18 12.09 -19.38 32.40
C VAL A 18 10.88 -18.76 31.72
N LEU A 19 10.73 -17.44 31.85
CA LEU A 19 9.97 -16.64 30.88
C LEU A 19 10.88 -16.45 29.65
N PRO A 20 10.41 -16.76 28.42
CA PRO A 20 11.18 -16.52 27.21
C PRO A 20 11.48 -15.03 27.03
N PRO A 21 12.58 -14.68 26.33
CA PRO A 21 13.15 -13.34 26.35
C PRO A 21 12.26 -12.33 25.62
N GLU A 22 12.02 -11.19 26.29
CA GLU A 22 11.56 -9.93 25.70
C GLU A 22 12.62 -9.38 24.72
N GLN A 23 12.80 -10.03 23.57
CA GLN A 23 13.78 -9.60 22.55
C GLN A 23 13.20 -9.34 21.16
N ASP A 24 11.87 -9.35 20.98
CA ASP A 24 11.25 -9.06 19.67
C ASP A 24 10.68 -7.64 19.50
N ASN A 25 10.64 -6.81 20.56
CA ASN A 25 9.87 -5.56 20.47
C ASN A 25 10.62 -4.37 19.84
N ALA A 26 11.93 -4.47 19.61
CA ALA A 26 12.72 -3.39 18.99
C ALA A 26 12.83 -3.52 17.46
N LEU A 27 12.70 -4.73 16.89
CA LEU A 27 12.66 -4.96 15.44
C LEU A 27 11.26 -4.72 14.84
N SER A 28 10.23 -4.68 15.69
CA SER A 28 8.81 -4.59 15.34
C SER A 28 8.34 -3.20 14.87
N MET A 29 8.98 -2.10 15.27
CA MET A 29 8.48 -0.74 14.93
C MET A 29 8.59 -0.39 13.44
N SER A 30 9.56 -0.96 12.73
CA SER A 30 9.89 -0.63 11.33
C SER A 30 8.94 -1.27 10.32
N ASP A 31 8.43 -2.46 10.62
CA ASP A 31 7.91 -3.39 9.62
C ASP A 31 6.37 -3.38 9.53
N TYR A 32 5.71 -2.49 10.29
CA TYR A 32 4.26 -2.38 10.24
C TYR A 32 3.78 -2.21 8.79
N ALA A 33 2.97 -3.17 8.34
CA ALA A 33 2.39 -3.21 7.00
C ALA A 33 3.39 -3.15 5.84
N LEU A 34 4.69 -3.36 6.08
CA LEU A 34 5.75 -3.46 5.09
C LEU A 34 6.26 -4.89 5.04
N ARG A 35 6.39 -5.44 3.83
CA ARG A 35 6.95 -6.78 3.62
C ARG A 35 7.93 -6.74 2.46
N ARG A 36 9.14 -7.23 2.68
CA ARG A 36 10.10 -7.51 1.61
C ARG A 36 9.64 -8.72 0.79
N GLU A 37 9.57 -8.56 -0.52
CA GLU A 37 9.39 -9.64 -1.48
C GLU A 37 10.74 -9.92 -2.13
N GLU A 38 11.32 -11.07 -1.79
CA GLU A 38 12.62 -11.48 -2.33
C GLU A 38 12.53 -11.82 -3.82
N PRO A 39 13.58 -11.52 -4.60
CA PRO A 39 13.65 -11.95 -5.98
C PRO A 39 13.63 -13.48 -6.05
N LYS A 40 12.78 -14.03 -6.93
CA LYS A 40 12.65 -15.48 -7.12
C LYS A 40 12.66 -15.83 -8.60
N GLY A 41 13.77 -16.41 -9.07
CA GLY A 41 13.99 -16.69 -10.49
C GLY A 41 13.93 -15.41 -11.32
N HIS A 42 13.00 -15.33 -12.27
CA HIS A 42 12.78 -14.13 -13.08
C HIS A 42 11.94 -13.03 -12.38
N ARG A 43 11.39 -13.28 -11.18
CA ARG A 43 10.68 -12.25 -10.41
C ARG A 43 11.71 -11.36 -9.72
N LEU A 44 11.64 -10.07 -10.03
CA LEU A 44 12.44 -9.04 -9.37
C LEU A 44 11.84 -8.70 -8.01
N GLY A 45 12.71 -8.49 -7.03
CA GLY A 45 12.33 -8.16 -5.67
C GLY A 45 11.61 -6.81 -5.55
N GLY A 46 11.05 -6.56 -4.37
CA GLY A 46 10.37 -5.32 -4.06
C GLY A 46 9.85 -5.25 -2.64
N TRP A 47 9.18 -4.16 -2.32
CA TRP A 47 8.55 -3.92 -1.03
C TRP A 47 7.04 -3.82 -1.21
N CYS A 48 6.31 -4.65 -0.48
CA CYS A 48 4.86 -4.67 -0.48
C CYS A 48 4.32 -3.93 0.74
N VAL A 49 3.41 -2.98 0.51
CA VAL A 49 2.58 -2.37 1.54
C VAL A 49 1.24 -3.10 1.58
N ASP A 50 0.85 -3.63 2.73
CA ASP A 50 -0.45 -4.33 2.92
C ASP A 50 -1.16 -3.83 4.18
N ILE A 51 -2.13 -2.95 3.99
CA ILE A 51 -2.89 -2.30 5.06
C ILE A 51 -4.38 -2.64 4.89
N ARG A 52 -5.05 -3.01 5.99
CA ARG A 52 -6.52 -3.15 6.04
C ARG A 52 -7.14 -2.01 6.83
N ARG A 53 -8.11 -1.29 6.24
CA ARG A 53 -8.85 -0.17 6.87
C ARG A 53 -10.30 -0.15 6.44
N TYR A 54 -11.21 0.11 7.38
CA TYR A 54 -12.68 0.18 7.25
C TYR A 54 -13.33 -1.09 6.64
N THR A 55 -13.05 -1.40 5.39
CA THR A 55 -13.41 -2.64 4.65
C THR A 55 -12.43 -2.92 3.49
N HIS A 56 -11.49 -2.02 3.22
CA HIS A 56 -10.59 -2.04 2.08
C HIS A 56 -9.24 -2.66 2.45
N ARG A 57 -8.76 -3.55 1.58
CA ARG A 57 -7.37 -4.01 1.59
C ARG A 57 -6.58 -3.15 0.61
N ILE A 58 -5.71 -2.31 1.14
CA ILE A 58 -4.80 -1.46 0.40
C ILE A 58 -3.51 -2.25 0.23
N ASN A 59 -3.27 -2.77 -0.97
CA ASN A 59 -2.08 -3.50 -1.32
C ASN A 59 -1.34 -2.81 -2.46
N ARG A 60 -0.05 -2.53 -2.29
CA ARG A 60 0.79 -1.96 -3.35
C ARG A 60 2.22 -2.49 -3.30
N LEU A 61 2.77 -2.85 -4.46
CA LEU A 61 4.14 -3.35 -4.60
C LEU A 61 5.05 -2.30 -5.24
N PHE A 62 6.16 -2.02 -4.57
CA PHE A 62 7.24 -1.14 -5.00
C PHE A 62 8.43 -2.01 -5.44
N LYS A 63 8.59 -2.20 -6.76
CA LYS A 63 9.63 -3.09 -7.30
C LYS A 63 10.99 -2.42 -7.32
N ASP A 64 12.03 -3.17 -6.97
CA ASP A 64 13.43 -2.69 -7.01
C ASP A 64 13.80 -2.20 -8.40
N GLN A 65 13.37 -2.92 -9.45
CA GLN A 65 13.62 -2.52 -10.83
C GLN A 65 13.04 -1.15 -11.16
N VAL A 66 11.94 -0.74 -10.53
CA VAL A 66 11.32 0.58 -10.79
C VAL A 66 12.16 1.68 -10.14
N TYR A 67 12.59 1.47 -8.90
CA TYR A 67 13.25 2.49 -8.10
C TYR A 67 14.79 2.45 -8.15
N GLY A 68 15.38 1.45 -8.80
CA GLY A 68 16.83 1.32 -8.99
C GLY A 68 17.52 0.43 -7.95
N SER A 69 17.04 0.43 -6.71
CA SER A 69 17.58 -0.38 -5.63
C SER A 69 16.49 -0.86 -4.66
N ALA A 70 16.84 -1.83 -3.81
CA ALA A 70 15.98 -2.27 -2.72
C ALA A 70 15.71 -1.14 -1.72
N ASP A 71 16.73 -0.34 -1.40
CA ASP A 71 16.63 0.77 -0.44
C ASP A 71 15.73 1.89 -0.97
N ALA A 72 15.85 2.25 -2.25
CA ALA A 72 15.00 3.26 -2.87
C ALA A 72 13.53 2.78 -2.95
N ALA A 73 13.31 1.49 -3.22
CA ALA A 73 11.99 0.89 -3.18
C ALA A 73 11.42 0.84 -1.74
N GLU A 74 12.25 0.59 -0.73
CA GLU A 74 11.86 0.62 0.68
C GLU A 74 11.41 2.01 1.10
N ALA A 75 12.23 3.03 0.82
CA ALA A 75 11.94 4.42 1.17
C ALA A 75 10.58 4.86 0.58
N MET A 76 10.30 4.50 -0.67
CA MET A 76 9.02 4.78 -1.32
C MET A 76 7.86 4.00 -0.72
N ALA A 77 8.06 2.72 -0.37
CA ALA A 77 7.04 1.91 0.30
C ALA A 77 6.72 2.45 1.70
N ARG A 78 7.74 2.87 2.45
CA ARG A 78 7.61 3.49 3.78
C ARG A 78 6.83 4.81 3.72
N ALA A 79 7.22 5.69 2.80
CA ALA A 79 6.49 6.94 2.58
C ALA A 79 5.02 6.69 2.18
N TYR A 80 4.75 5.67 1.34
CA TYR A 80 3.39 5.32 0.96
C TYR A 80 2.58 4.77 2.14
N ARG A 81 3.17 3.90 2.96
CA ARG A 81 2.54 3.41 4.20
C ARG A 81 2.16 4.56 5.12
N ASP A 82 3.05 5.52 5.30
CA ASP A 82 2.83 6.65 6.21
C ASP A 82 1.73 7.57 5.66
N ALA A 83 1.71 7.83 4.35
CA ALA A 83 0.63 8.56 3.69
C ALA A 83 -0.74 7.85 3.82
N ILE A 84 -0.77 6.52 3.68
CA ILE A 84 -2.00 5.74 3.87
C ILE A 84 -2.45 5.74 5.34
N THR A 85 -1.52 5.64 6.28
CA THR A 85 -1.84 5.65 7.71
C THR A 85 -2.38 7.01 8.16
N ALA A 86 -1.83 8.09 7.61
CA ALA A 86 -2.31 9.46 7.84
C ALA A 86 -3.67 9.74 7.15
N ALA A 87 -3.94 9.15 5.99
CA ALA A 87 -5.20 9.38 5.29
C ALA A 87 -6.35 8.50 5.82
N PHE A 88 -6.02 7.33 6.37
CA PHE A 88 -6.98 6.32 6.79
C PHE A 88 -6.65 5.82 8.20
N PRO A 89 -7.02 6.59 9.24
CA PRO A 89 -6.80 6.17 10.61
C PRO A 89 -7.49 4.83 10.90
N PRO A 90 -6.95 4.02 11.81
CA PRO A 90 -7.62 2.84 12.32
C PRO A 90 -8.98 3.20 12.91
N THR A 91 -9.97 2.32 12.77
CA THR A 91 -11.28 2.49 13.39
C THR A 91 -11.16 2.57 14.91
N ILE A 92 -11.94 3.43 15.54
CA ILE A 92 -11.94 3.59 16.99
C ILE A 92 -12.89 2.56 17.61
N ASN A 93 -12.57 2.11 18.81
CA ASN A 93 -13.41 1.14 19.52
C ASN A 93 -14.85 1.64 19.77
N ARG A 94 -15.03 2.94 19.98
CA ARG A 94 -16.34 3.57 20.17
C ARG A 94 -17.17 3.57 18.88
N GLU A 95 -16.60 3.96 17.75
CA GLU A 95 -17.23 3.85 16.41
C GLU A 95 -17.66 2.41 16.10
N LYS A 96 -16.76 1.45 16.36
CA LYS A 96 -17.08 0.02 16.15
C LYS A 96 -18.20 -0.47 17.07
N ALA A 97 -18.32 0.11 18.27
CA ALA A 97 -19.35 -0.26 19.22
C ALA A 97 -20.75 0.26 18.81
N THR A 98 -20.84 1.33 18.03
CA THR A 98 -22.12 1.89 17.54
C THR A 98 -22.52 1.37 16.16
N GLN A 99 -21.59 0.74 15.43
CA GLN A 99 -21.88 0.16 14.11
C GLN A 99 -22.96 -0.94 14.16
N ILE A 100 -24.01 -0.77 13.37
CA ILE A 100 -25.11 -1.73 13.24
C ILE A 100 -24.70 -2.91 12.35
N ARG A 101 -25.02 -4.12 12.81
CA ARG A 101 -24.85 -5.35 12.04
C ARG A 101 -26.07 -5.62 11.17
N LYS A 102 -25.88 -6.24 10.01
CA LYS A 102 -26.95 -6.59 9.05
C LYS A 102 -28.08 -7.44 9.67
N ASN A 103 -27.79 -8.21 10.71
CA ASN A 103 -28.75 -9.06 11.41
C ASN A 103 -29.46 -8.38 12.58
N ASN A 104 -29.23 -7.09 12.80
CA ASN A 104 -29.84 -6.35 13.89
C ASN A 104 -31.22 -5.83 13.51
N LYS A 105 -32.25 -6.28 14.24
CA LYS A 105 -33.65 -5.89 14.03
C LYS A 105 -34.12 -4.74 14.93
N SER A 106 -33.30 -4.30 15.89
CA SER A 106 -33.67 -3.24 16.84
C SER A 106 -33.35 -1.83 16.33
N GLY A 107 -32.51 -1.73 15.30
CA GLY A 107 -31.97 -0.46 14.81
C GLY A 107 -30.88 0.14 15.70
N ILE A 108 -30.40 -0.55 16.74
CA ILE A 108 -29.39 -0.04 17.69
C ILE A 108 -28.34 -1.10 17.99
N SER A 109 -27.07 -0.80 17.78
CA SER A 109 -25.99 -1.77 17.96
C SER A 109 -25.88 -2.26 19.40
N GLY A 110 -25.77 -3.58 19.58
CA GLY A 110 -25.67 -4.19 20.90
C GLY A 110 -27.01 -4.39 21.62
N VAL A 111 -28.14 -3.94 21.07
CA VAL A 111 -29.47 -4.10 21.68
C VAL A 111 -30.34 -4.97 20.77
N TYR A 112 -31.01 -5.98 21.32
CA TYR A 112 -31.98 -6.77 20.55
C TYR A 112 -33.07 -7.38 21.45
N ARG A 113 -34.26 -7.53 20.87
CA ARG A 113 -35.37 -8.26 21.49
C ARG A 113 -35.22 -9.75 21.21
N THR A 114 -35.51 -10.58 22.20
CA THR A 114 -35.63 -12.02 22.03
C THR A 114 -36.94 -12.51 22.64
N ASP A 115 -37.63 -13.38 21.90
CA ASP A 115 -38.90 -13.96 22.32
C ASP A 115 -38.70 -15.27 23.10
N THR A 116 -37.51 -15.45 23.69
CA THR A 116 -37.19 -16.66 24.45
C THR A 116 -37.88 -16.60 25.83
N GLY A 117 -39.01 -17.31 25.97
CA GLY A 117 -39.81 -17.39 27.22
C GLY A 117 -41.20 -16.75 27.11
N ALA A 118 -42.02 -16.88 28.16
CA ALA A 118 -43.45 -16.54 28.14
C ALA A 118 -43.81 -15.06 27.92
N ALA A 119 -42.85 -14.13 28.01
CA ALA A 119 -43.10 -12.69 27.87
C ALA A 119 -42.06 -11.93 27.02
N GLY A 120 -41.03 -12.59 26.52
CA GLY A 120 -39.90 -11.93 25.84
C GLY A 120 -38.97 -11.12 26.77
N GLU A 121 -37.76 -10.83 26.28
CA GLU A 121 -36.76 -10.02 26.99
C GLU A 121 -35.92 -9.17 26.03
N TRP A 122 -35.51 -8.00 26.51
CA TRP A 122 -34.54 -7.13 25.83
C TRP A 122 -33.14 -7.44 26.32
N ARG A 123 -32.20 -7.69 25.41
CA ARG A 123 -30.80 -7.98 25.72
C ARG A 123 -29.89 -6.87 25.24
N VAL A 124 -28.90 -6.54 26.07
CA VAL A 124 -27.83 -5.59 25.79
C VAL A 124 -26.49 -6.31 25.84
N TYR A 125 -25.63 -6.09 24.86
CA TYR A 125 -24.26 -6.59 24.85
C TYR A 125 -23.27 -5.55 24.33
N LEU A 126 -22.10 -5.45 24.97
CA LEU A 126 -20.96 -4.68 24.49
C LEU A 126 -19.73 -5.59 24.43
N CYS A 127 -19.19 -5.80 23.22
CA CYS A 127 -17.91 -6.47 23.05
C CYS A 127 -16.80 -5.42 22.95
N THR A 128 -15.81 -5.56 23.82
CA THR A 128 -14.54 -4.82 23.80
C THR A 128 -13.41 -5.82 23.55
N GLN A 129 -12.18 -5.36 23.26
CA GLN A 129 -11.03 -6.26 23.06
C GLN A 129 -10.85 -7.15 24.32
N GLY A 130 -11.26 -8.41 24.23
CA GLY A 130 -11.13 -9.42 25.28
C GLY A 130 -12.26 -9.50 26.32
N ARG A 131 -13.22 -8.56 26.37
CA ARG A 131 -14.31 -8.58 27.36
C ARG A 131 -15.68 -8.33 26.75
N MET A 132 -16.65 -9.16 27.13
CA MET A 132 -18.05 -9.04 26.73
C MET A 132 -18.92 -8.68 27.95
N LYS A 133 -19.49 -7.48 27.97
CA LYS A 133 -20.54 -7.09 28.93
C LYS A 133 -21.88 -7.53 28.35
N ARG A 134 -22.74 -8.18 29.15
CA ARG A 134 -24.11 -8.57 28.75
C ARG A 134 -25.11 -8.35 29.87
N ARG A 135 -26.31 -7.88 29.56
CA ARG A 135 -27.43 -7.72 30.51
C ARG A 135 -28.76 -7.98 29.81
N ARG A 136 -29.78 -8.35 30.61
CA ARG A 136 -31.14 -8.66 30.14
C ARG A 136 -32.18 -7.91 30.96
N PHE A 137 -33.24 -7.48 30.30
CA PHE A 137 -34.39 -6.79 30.87
C PHE A 137 -35.67 -7.51 30.46
N SER A 138 -36.41 -8.02 31.45
CA SER A 138 -37.62 -8.81 31.19
C SER A 138 -38.81 -7.89 30.91
N VAL A 139 -39.51 -8.15 29.80
CA VAL A 139 -40.74 -7.42 29.43
C VAL A 139 -41.84 -7.62 30.48
N ARG A 140 -41.91 -8.79 31.12
CA ARG A 140 -42.86 -9.05 32.21
C ARG A 140 -42.73 -8.08 33.38
N LYS A 141 -41.52 -7.60 33.66
CA LYS A 141 -41.23 -6.72 34.80
C LYS A 141 -41.37 -5.24 34.46
N TYR A 142 -40.97 -4.85 33.25
CA TYR A 142 -40.83 -3.44 32.86
C TYR A 142 -41.81 -3.00 31.76
N GLY A 143 -42.63 -3.90 31.23
CA GLY A 143 -43.36 -3.67 29.98
C GLY A 143 -42.42 -3.69 28.76
N GLU A 144 -42.99 -3.68 27.56
CA GLU A 144 -42.21 -3.70 26.31
C GLU A 144 -41.38 -2.43 26.16
N GLU A 145 -42.02 -1.27 26.32
CA GLU A 145 -41.38 0.04 26.19
C GLU A 145 -40.39 0.32 27.33
N GLY A 146 -40.75 -0.01 28.57
CA GLY A 146 -39.85 0.18 29.71
C GLY A 146 -38.62 -0.73 29.67
N ALA A 147 -38.77 -2.00 29.25
CA ALA A 147 -37.62 -2.89 29.06
C ALA A 147 -36.69 -2.40 27.95
N LYS A 148 -37.24 -1.82 26.88
CA LYS A 148 -36.47 -1.19 25.81
C LYS A 148 -35.73 0.06 26.32
N ALA A 149 -36.40 0.95 27.04
CA ALA A 149 -35.79 2.18 27.57
C ALA A 149 -34.61 1.89 28.51
N GLU A 150 -34.76 0.92 29.43
CA GLU A 150 -33.69 0.48 30.32
C GLU A 150 -32.50 -0.14 29.56
N ALA A 151 -32.79 -0.90 28.50
CA ALA A 151 -31.77 -1.45 27.63
C ALA A 151 -30.96 -0.35 26.91
N LEU A 152 -31.61 0.74 26.51
CA LEU A 152 -30.99 1.90 25.86
C LEU A 152 -30.15 2.71 26.84
N ALA A 153 -30.70 3.06 28.01
CA ALA A 153 -29.98 3.82 29.03
C ALA A 153 -28.70 3.08 29.49
N LEU A 154 -28.79 1.75 29.64
CA LEU A 154 -27.61 0.95 29.96
C LEU A 154 -26.58 0.96 28.82
N ARG A 155 -27.05 0.89 27.57
CA ARG A 155 -26.16 0.91 26.40
C ARG A 155 -25.40 2.22 26.31
N GLU A 156 -26.10 3.34 26.51
CA GLU A 156 -25.52 4.69 26.55
C GLU A 156 -24.43 4.79 27.62
N LYS A 157 -24.75 4.36 28.84
CA LYS A 157 -23.78 4.34 29.94
C LYS A 157 -22.53 3.52 29.60
N TRP A 158 -22.71 2.34 29.00
CA TRP A 158 -21.57 1.50 28.61
C TRP A 158 -20.73 2.09 27.48
N LEU A 159 -21.30 2.89 26.58
CA LEU A 159 -20.58 3.59 25.53
C LEU A 159 -19.82 4.80 26.08
N ALA A 160 -20.43 5.55 27.00
CA ALA A 160 -19.78 6.68 27.69
C ALA A 160 -18.58 6.22 28.54
N GLU A 161 -18.70 5.08 29.24
CA GLU A 161 -17.61 4.48 30.01
C GLU A 161 -16.51 3.81 29.14
N LEU A 162 -16.74 3.64 27.84
CA LEU A 162 -15.78 2.99 26.96
C LEU A 162 -14.62 3.97 26.69
N PRO A 163 -13.37 3.65 27.06
CA PRO A 163 -12.24 4.53 26.76
C PRO A 163 -12.05 4.65 25.25
N ALA A 164 -11.84 5.86 24.71
CA ALA A 164 -11.52 6.02 23.30
C ALA A 164 -10.14 5.45 23.00
N LYS A 165 -10.07 4.47 22.09
CA LYS A 165 -8.80 3.88 21.64
C LYS A 165 -8.91 3.42 20.18
N PHE A 166 -7.84 3.67 19.42
CA PHE A 166 -7.67 3.11 18.09
C PHE A 166 -7.59 1.58 18.15
N LEU A 167 -8.37 0.90 17.31
CA LEU A 167 -8.33 -0.56 17.21
C LEU A 167 -7.17 -1.00 16.31
N THR A 168 -5.97 -0.90 16.85
CA THR A 168 -4.74 -1.35 16.21
C THR A 168 -4.27 -2.68 16.81
N PHE A 169 -3.56 -3.45 15.99
CA PHE A 169 -2.83 -4.65 16.43
C PHE A 169 -1.34 -4.38 16.63
N HIS A 170 -0.89 -3.17 16.29
CA HIS A 170 0.52 -2.81 16.21
C HIS A 170 0.75 -1.43 16.83
N ASP A 171 1.78 -1.31 17.66
CA ASP A 171 2.04 -0.11 18.46
C ASP A 171 2.33 1.11 17.59
N TYR A 172 3.16 0.96 16.54
CA TYR A 172 3.39 2.02 15.54
C TYR A 172 2.10 2.65 15.02
N ALA A 173 1.11 1.83 14.66
CA ALA A 173 -0.15 2.35 14.15
C ALA A 173 -0.95 3.10 15.24
N ASP A 174 -0.89 2.67 16.50
CA ASP A 174 -1.53 3.41 17.61
C ASP A 174 -0.84 4.76 17.83
N THR A 175 0.50 4.78 17.90
CA THR A 175 1.29 6.01 18.10
C THR A 175 1.05 7.02 17.01
N VAL A 176 1.18 6.62 15.74
CA VAL A 176 0.98 7.52 14.60
C VAL A 176 -0.45 8.05 14.56
N SER A 177 -1.44 7.19 14.83
CA SER A 177 -2.85 7.63 14.80
C SER A 177 -3.17 8.61 15.92
N ARG A 178 -2.61 8.43 17.12
CA ARG A 178 -2.74 9.39 18.23
C ARG A 178 -2.09 10.74 17.93
N GLN A 179 -0.97 10.73 17.23
CA GLN A 179 -0.26 11.95 16.87
C GLN A 179 -0.96 12.72 15.75
N LEU A 180 -1.44 12.01 14.73
CA LEU A 180 -2.05 12.63 13.55
C LEU A 180 -3.54 12.94 13.73
N HIS A 181 -4.24 12.16 14.56
CA HIS A 181 -5.68 12.25 14.75
C HIS A 181 -6.11 12.23 16.23
N PRO A 182 -5.59 13.12 17.08
CA PRO A 182 -6.04 13.22 18.46
C PRO A 182 -7.54 13.54 18.55
N GLU A 183 -8.08 14.34 17.63
CA GLU A 183 -9.47 14.78 17.57
C GLU A 183 -10.48 13.63 17.53
N LEU A 184 -10.10 12.53 16.89
CA LEU A 184 -10.96 11.35 16.77
C LEU A 184 -11.20 10.66 18.12
N LEU A 185 -10.31 10.83 19.11
CA LEU A 185 -10.45 10.24 20.44
C LEU A 185 -11.35 11.05 21.38
N ASP A 186 -11.62 12.30 21.05
CA ASP A 186 -12.45 13.19 21.88
C ASP A 186 -13.95 12.97 21.65
N GLU A 187 -14.32 12.36 20.52
CA GLU A 187 -15.73 12.09 20.21
C GLU A 187 -16.32 11.00 21.12
N VAL A 188 -17.45 11.34 21.75
CA VAL A 188 -18.33 10.40 22.44
C VAL A 188 -19.45 10.08 21.46
N PRO A 189 -19.47 8.88 20.84
CA PRO A 189 -20.49 8.60 19.86
C PRO A 189 -21.84 8.40 20.55
N ASP A 190 -22.87 8.92 19.89
CA ASP A 190 -24.27 8.71 20.24
C ASP A 190 -24.58 7.19 20.19
N VAL A 191 -25.59 6.76 20.95
CA VAL A 191 -26.15 5.41 20.90
C VAL A 191 -26.71 5.08 19.52
N LEU A 192 -27.11 6.11 18.78
CA LEU A 192 -27.59 5.98 17.42
C LEU A 192 -26.47 5.58 16.45
N PRO A 193 -26.79 4.80 15.41
CA PRO A 193 -25.82 4.47 14.38
C PRO A 193 -25.26 5.74 13.74
N HIS A 194 -23.96 5.92 13.82
CA HIS A 194 -23.26 6.86 12.96
C HIS A 194 -22.93 6.19 11.64
N ALA A 195 -23.09 6.95 10.55
CA ALA A 195 -22.52 6.56 9.28
C ALA A 195 -20.99 6.38 9.46
N PRO A 196 -20.35 5.50 8.68
CA PRO A 196 -18.90 5.46 8.65
C PRO A 196 -18.35 6.87 8.43
N PRO A 197 -17.24 7.26 9.09
CA PRO A 197 -16.69 8.61 8.98
C PRO A 197 -16.25 8.95 7.55
N LEU A 198 -16.01 7.92 6.71
CA LEU A 198 -15.73 8.05 5.29
C LEU A 198 -16.57 7.03 4.51
N SER A 199 -17.24 7.49 3.45
CA SER A 199 -17.92 6.60 2.50
C SER A 199 -16.91 5.82 1.65
N ASP A 200 -17.35 4.68 1.09
CA ASP A 200 -16.53 3.87 0.19
C ASP A 200 -16.04 4.66 -1.05
N GLU A 201 -16.82 5.65 -1.51
CA GLU A 201 -16.46 6.53 -2.64
C GLU A 201 -15.33 7.50 -2.27
N GLU A 202 -15.42 8.14 -1.11
CA GLU A 202 -14.37 9.03 -0.59
C GLU A 202 -13.08 8.27 -0.32
N ILE A 203 -13.16 7.04 0.22
CA ILE A 203 -11.99 6.19 0.44
C ILE A 203 -11.30 5.87 -0.91
N LYS A 204 -12.08 5.48 -1.93
CA LYS A 204 -11.53 5.20 -3.27
C LYS A 204 -10.91 6.45 -3.89
N ALA A 205 -11.55 7.60 -3.78
CA ALA A 205 -11.05 8.86 -4.32
C ALA A 205 -9.72 9.28 -3.67
N LYS A 206 -9.66 9.30 -2.34
CA LYS A 206 -8.43 9.60 -1.58
C LYS A 206 -7.32 8.60 -1.90
N LEU A 207 -7.63 7.30 -1.96
CA LEU A 207 -6.66 6.27 -2.32
C LEU A 207 -6.13 6.48 -3.75
N ALA A 208 -6.98 6.86 -4.70
CA ALA A 208 -6.58 7.16 -6.07
C ALA A 208 -5.65 8.39 -6.14
N GLU A 209 -5.92 9.44 -5.37
CA GLU A 209 -5.08 10.63 -5.27
C GLU A 209 -3.68 10.30 -4.71
N ILE A 210 -3.62 9.56 -3.60
CA ILE A 210 -2.34 9.09 -3.03
C ILE A 210 -1.63 8.21 -4.06
N ASN A 211 -2.34 7.33 -4.76
CA ASN A 211 -1.73 6.48 -5.77
C ASN A 211 -1.10 7.28 -6.90
N ALA A 212 -1.82 8.27 -7.43
CA ALA A 212 -1.36 9.16 -8.48
C ALA A 212 -0.14 9.98 -8.06
N ARG A 213 -0.14 10.53 -6.82
CA ARG A 213 1.03 11.23 -6.25
C ARG A 213 2.28 10.35 -6.27
N PHE A 214 2.16 9.10 -5.81
CA PHE A 214 3.29 8.16 -5.79
C PHE A 214 3.67 7.64 -7.18
N ASP A 215 2.73 7.57 -8.12
CA ASP A 215 3.04 7.25 -9.51
C ASP A 215 3.83 8.36 -10.19
N ALA A 216 3.56 9.63 -9.86
CA ALA A 216 4.32 10.79 -10.33
C ALA A 216 5.76 10.84 -9.78
N LEU A 217 6.01 10.24 -8.61
CA LEU A 217 7.35 10.15 -7.99
C LEU A 217 8.21 9.00 -8.54
N ARG A 218 7.70 8.19 -9.48
CA ARG A 218 8.49 7.11 -10.06
C ARG A 218 9.65 7.71 -10.88
N PRO A 219 10.88 7.19 -10.72
CA PRO A 219 12.01 7.63 -11.53
C PRO A 219 11.69 7.53 -13.03
N PRO A 220 11.95 8.59 -13.82
CA PRO A 220 11.69 8.57 -15.25
C PRO A 220 12.60 7.54 -15.92
N LYS A 221 12.05 6.79 -16.87
CA LYS A 221 12.74 5.67 -17.51
C LYS A 221 12.53 5.71 -19.00
N LEU A 222 13.53 5.28 -19.74
CA LEU A 222 13.45 5.17 -21.18
C LEU A 222 13.79 3.73 -21.58
N LYS A 223 12.85 3.10 -22.29
CA LYS A 223 13.06 1.81 -22.94
C LYS A 223 13.02 1.97 -24.44
N VAL A 224 14.13 1.62 -25.08
CA VAL A 224 14.23 1.55 -26.54
C VAL A 224 14.49 0.11 -26.95
N ARG A 225 13.70 -0.39 -27.89
CA ARG A 225 13.90 -1.71 -28.49
C ARG A 225 13.80 -1.61 -30.00
N VAL A 226 14.77 -2.17 -30.70
CA VAL A 226 14.73 -2.37 -32.15
C VAL A 226 14.80 -3.86 -32.40
N ARG A 227 13.89 -4.40 -33.20
CA ARG A 227 13.90 -5.83 -33.56
C ARG A 227 13.39 -6.04 -34.99
N ARG A 228 13.89 -7.09 -35.64
CA ARG A 228 13.33 -7.61 -36.88
C ARG A 228 12.06 -8.43 -36.62
N TYR A 229 11.11 -8.40 -37.53
CA TYR A 229 9.83 -9.11 -37.47
C TYR A 229 9.87 -10.31 -38.42
N GLY A 230 10.29 -11.46 -37.89
CA GLY A 230 10.35 -12.71 -38.65
C GLY A 230 11.41 -12.73 -39.76
N PRO A 231 11.84 -13.93 -40.21
CA PRO A 231 12.84 -14.04 -41.26
C PRO A 231 12.31 -13.62 -42.64
N GLU A 232 11.02 -13.84 -42.90
CA GLU A 232 10.39 -13.65 -44.22
C GLU A 232 9.94 -12.22 -44.52
N SER A 233 9.61 -11.45 -43.48
CA SER A 233 9.27 -10.05 -43.64
C SER A 233 10.51 -9.24 -43.31
N ASP A 234 11.07 -8.56 -44.31
CA ASP A 234 12.23 -7.67 -44.15
C ASP A 234 11.82 -6.38 -43.41
N SER A 235 11.22 -6.57 -42.23
CA SER A 235 10.53 -5.55 -41.47
C SER A 235 11.11 -5.39 -40.07
N TYR A 236 11.30 -4.15 -39.66
CA TYR A 236 11.88 -3.80 -38.37
C TYR A 236 10.91 -2.96 -37.56
N ALA A 237 10.82 -3.19 -36.26
CA ALA A 237 10.00 -2.41 -35.36
C ALA A 237 10.84 -1.72 -34.29
N VAL A 238 10.54 -0.44 -34.11
CA VAL A 238 11.11 0.42 -33.09
C VAL A 238 10.06 0.65 -32.01
N TYR A 239 10.43 0.34 -30.77
CA TYR A 239 9.63 0.59 -29.58
C TYR A 239 10.36 1.60 -28.71
N VAL A 240 9.70 2.71 -28.42
CA VAL A 240 10.16 3.70 -27.44
C VAL A 240 9.07 3.84 -26.39
N SER A 241 9.41 3.66 -25.13
CA SER A 241 8.47 3.76 -24.01
C SER A 241 9.12 4.47 -22.83
N ASP A 242 8.34 5.32 -22.18
CA ASP A 242 8.65 6.01 -20.91
C ASP A 242 8.60 5.08 -19.68
N LEU A 243 8.20 3.81 -19.86
CA LEU A 243 7.97 2.83 -18.79
C LEU A 243 7.16 3.39 -17.59
N GLY A 244 6.36 4.44 -17.81
CA GLY A 244 5.58 5.12 -16.77
C GLY A 244 4.38 4.30 -16.29
N TYR A 245 3.56 4.86 -15.41
CA TYR A 245 2.26 4.28 -15.07
C TYR A 245 1.15 5.34 -15.09
N PRO A 246 0.15 5.22 -15.98
CA PRO A 246 0.08 4.23 -17.06
C PRO A 246 1.20 4.47 -18.09
N ALA A 247 1.88 3.40 -18.53
CA ALA A 247 2.95 3.52 -19.51
C ALA A 247 2.37 4.08 -20.81
N ARG A 248 2.92 5.17 -21.34
CA ARG A 248 2.53 5.70 -22.65
C ARG A 248 3.20 4.86 -23.74
N ARG A 249 2.90 3.54 -23.74
CA ARG A 249 3.41 2.57 -24.71
C ARG A 249 2.71 2.79 -26.05
N LYS A 250 3.40 3.42 -27.01
CA LYS A 250 2.92 3.49 -28.40
C LYS A 250 3.91 2.79 -29.33
N LEU A 251 3.45 1.69 -29.93
CA LEU A 251 4.11 0.99 -31.03
C LEU A 251 4.31 1.99 -32.19
N THR A 252 5.56 2.21 -32.63
CA THR A 252 5.86 3.22 -33.66
C THR A 252 6.24 2.58 -35.02
N THR A 253 5.55 1.47 -35.36
CA THR A 253 5.48 0.90 -36.72
C THR A 253 6.61 -0.06 -37.13
N ALA A 254 6.24 -1.08 -37.92
CA ALA A 254 7.10 -1.97 -38.68
C ALA A 254 7.48 -1.35 -40.03
N TYR A 255 8.76 -1.21 -40.36
CA TYR A 255 9.18 -0.81 -41.71
C TYR A 255 8.86 -1.93 -42.70
N GLN A 256 8.21 -1.68 -43.83
CA GLN A 256 7.96 -2.71 -44.85
C GLN A 256 8.83 -2.44 -46.08
N GLY A 257 9.63 -3.43 -46.48
CA GLY A 257 10.30 -3.48 -47.79
C GLY A 257 11.83 -3.65 -47.74
N LYS A 258 12.38 -4.28 -48.78
CA LYS A 258 13.83 -4.48 -48.98
C LYS A 258 14.56 -3.13 -49.05
N GLN A 259 15.20 -2.73 -47.96
CA GLN A 259 16.02 -1.52 -47.86
C GLN A 259 17.39 -1.89 -47.33
N SER A 260 18.42 -1.09 -47.67
CA SER A 260 19.73 -1.26 -47.07
C SER A 260 19.68 -1.05 -45.55
N LEU A 261 20.55 -1.76 -44.84
CA LEU A 261 20.71 -1.65 -43.39
C LEU A 261 20.88 -0.19 -42.94
N GLU A 262 21.70 0.59 -43.66
CA GLU A 262 21.94 2.01 -43.37
C GLU A 262 20.69 2.88 -43.50
N ALA A 263 19.87 2.66 -44.54
CA ALA A 263 18.63 3.40 -44.73
C ALA A 263 17.62 3.08 -43.62
N MET A 264 17.57 1.83 -43.16
CA MET A 264 16.74 1.39 -42.05
C MET A 264 17.19 1.98 -40.71
N LEU A 265 18.51 1.97 -40.43
CA LEU A 265 19.07 2.57 -39.21
C LEU A 265 18.88 4.09 -39.17
N THR A 266 18.99 4.78 -40.32
CA THR A 266 18.71 6.22 -40.42
C THR A 266 17.25 6.53 -40.06
N LYS A 267 16.31 5.73 -40.56
CA LYS A 267 14.90 5.87 -40.21
C LYS A 267 14.66 5.52 -38.73
N ALA A 268 15.28 4.47 -38.22
CA ALA A 268 15.18 4.08 -36.81
C ALA A 268 15.67 5.20 -35.89
N ARG A 269 16.83 5.80 -36.19
CA ARG A 269 17.36 6.97 -35.49
C ARG A 269 16.34 8.11 -35.47
N LYS A 270 15.83 8.53 -36.63
CA LYS A 270 14.83 9.61 -36.73
C LYS A 270 13.58 9.32 -35.89
N LYS A 271 13.08 8.09 -35.89
CA LYS A 271 11.91 7.72 -35.07
C LYS A 271 12.22 7.73 -33.58
N ILE A 272 13.39 7.22 -33.19
CA ILE A 272 13.83 7.19 -31.79
C ILE A 272 13.93 8.63 -31.27
N THR A 273 14.65 9.51 -31.96
CA THR A 273 14.82 10.90 -31.54
C THR A 273 13.49 11.64 -31.45
N THR A 274 12.69 11.62 -32.51
CA THR A 274 11.36 12.26 -32.52
C THR A 274 10.47 11.76 -31.39
N ARG A 275 10.55 10.47 -31.02
CA ARG A 275 9.69 9.92 -29.98
C ARG A 275 10.20 10.24 -28.57
N ILE A 276 11.50 10.27 -28.36
CA ILE A 276 12.09 10.70 -27.08
C ILE A 276 11.76 12.18 -26.84
N ASP A 277 11.86 13.03 -27.87
CA ASP A 277 11.47 14.45 -27.79
C ASP A 277 10.02 14.64 -27.34
N GLN A 278 9.10 13.84 -27.91
CA GLN A 278 7.68 13.89 -27.56
C GLN A 278 7.36 13.35 -26.16
N LEU A 279 8.18 12.42 -25.64
CA LEU A 279 7.96 11.82 -24.33
C LEU A 279 8.58 12.65 -23.21
N TYR A 280 9.73 13.28 -23.48
CA TYR A 280 10.54 13.99 -22.50
C TYR A 280 10.91 15.39 -23.00
N SER A 281 12.06 15.50 -23.67
CA SER A 281 12.61 16.77 -24.15
C SER A 281 13.76 16.53 -25.15
N PRO A 282 14.14 17.53 -25.95
CA PRO A 282 15.33 17.46 -26.80
C PRO A 282 16.62 17.15 -26.04
N ALA A 283 16.75 17.61 -24.78
CA ALA A 283 17.92 17.33 -23.96
C ALA A 283 18.05 15.84 -23.62
N VAL A 284 16.94 15.15 -23.36
CA VAL A 284 16.93 13.69 -23.14
C VAL A 284 17.28 12.94 -24.42
N THR A 285 16.87 13.44 -25.58
CA THR A 285 17.24 12.87 -26.87
C THR A 285 18.73 12.98 -27.14
N GLU A 286 19.33 14.15 -26.92
CA GLU A 286 20.76 14.37 -27.09
C GLU A 286 21.57 13.46 -26.18
N TRP A 287 21.23 13.42 -24.88
CA TRP A 287 21.84 12.52 -23.91
C TRP A 287 21.73 11.05 -24.33
N PHE A 288 20.53 10.58 -24.66
CA PHE A 288 20.33 9.17 -25.01
C PHE A 288 21.10 8.78 -26.29
N MET A 289 21.11 9.66 -27.29
CA MET A 289 21.84 9.41 -28.53
C MET A 289 23.36 9.42 -28.31
N HIS A 290 23.86 10.33 -27.49
CA HIS A 290 25.29 10.40 -27.14
C HIS A 290 25.75 9.14 -26.39
N GLU A 291 25.07 8.78 -25.31
CA GLU A 291 25.47 7.68 -24.42
C GLU A 291 25.23 6.28 -25.01
N TYR A 292 24.14 6.11 -25.75
CA TYR A 292 23.69 4.78 -26.18
C TYR A 292 23.36 4.71 -27.66
N GLY A 293 22.54 5.64 -28.16
CA GLY A 293 21.93 5.55 -29.48
C GLY A 293 22.93 5.54 -30.64
N ASN A 294 24.02 6.30 -30.55
CA ASN A 294 25.05 6.37 -31.59
C ASN A 294 25.81 5.04 -31.74
N ALA A 295 26.16 4.39 -30.63
CA ALA A 295 26.84 3.10 -30.66
C ALA A 295 25.89 1.95 -31.04
N LEU A 296 24.63 1.98 -30.56
CA LEU A 296 23.63 0.94 -30.82
C LEU A 296 23.05 0.99 -32.24
N LEU A 297 23.12 2.13 -32.93
CA LEU A 297 22.64 2.31 -34.30
C LEU A 297 23.78 2.45 -35.30
N ASP A 298 25.00 2.11 -34.91
CA ASP A 298 26.16 2.07 -35.80
C ASP A 298 26.04 0.85 -36.74
N PRO A 299 26.00 1.04 -38.08
CA PRO A 299 25.93 -0.06 -39.04
C PRO A 299 27.04 -1.10 -38.88
N ALA A 300 28.21 -0.72 -38.35
CA ALA A 300 29.33 -1.64 -38.13
C ALA A 300 29.16 -2.54 -36.89
N ARG A 301 28.27 -2.18 -35.96
CA ARG A 301 28.08 -2.87 -34.68
C ARG A 301 26.67 -3.45 -34.49
N PHE A 302 25.71 -2.97 -35.28
CA PHE A 302 24.32 -3.39 -35.15
C PHE A 302 24.10 -4.75 -35.80
N ASP A 303 23.63 -5.71 -35.00
CA ASP A 303 23.16 -7.00 -35.49
C ASP A 303 21.68 -6.89 -35.93
N PRO A 304 21.37 -7.08 -37.23
CA PRO A 304 20.01 -6.96 -37.74
C PRO A 304 19.08 -8.12 -37.33
N ASP A 305 19.62 -9.28 -36.99
CA ASP A 305 18.83 -10.46 -36.63
C ASP A 305 18.48 -10.46 -35.13
N GLU A 306 19.41 -10.04 -34.27
CA GLU A 306 19.16 -9.90 -32.83
C GLU A 306 18.47 -8.56 -32.48
N GLY A 307 18.88 -7.47 -33.13
CA GLY A 307 18.51 -6.11 -32.75
C GLY A 307 19.03 -5.73 -31.35
N PHE A 308 18.31 -4.86 -30.64
CA PHE A 308 18.66 -4.52 -29.25
C PHE A 308 17.46 -4.15 -28.39
N ILE A 309 17.65 -4.26 -27.09
CA ILE A 309 16.74 -3.78 -26.05
C ILE A 309 17.56 -3.12 -24.96
N ILE A 310 17.31 -1.83 -24.72
CA ILE A 310 17.94 -1.08 -23.64
C ILE A 310 16.86 -0.43 -22.77
N SER A 311 17.09 -0.41 -21.46
CA SER A 311 16.23 0.26 -20.49
C SER A 311 17.12 1.05 -19.53
N VAL A 312 16.94 2.36 -19.50
CA VAL A 312 17.77 3.29 -18.72
C VAL A 312 16.89 4.18 -17.85
N TRP A 313 17.43 4.66 -16.74
CA TRP A 313 16.86 5.76 -15.99
C TRP A 313 17.26 7.06 -16.67
N VAL A 314 16.28 7.95 -16.87
CA VAL A 314 16.55 9.27 -17.42
C VAL A 314 17.05 10.16 -16.28
N PRO A 315 18.16 10.89 -16.45
CA PRO A 315 18.62 11.84 -15.45
C PRO A 315 17.50 12.85 -15.11
N PRO A 316 17.13 13.01 -13.82
CA PRO A 316 16.03 13.88 -13.42
C PRO A 316 16.19 15.32 -13.91
N GLU A 317 17.44 15.79 -14.02
CA GLU A 317 17.80 17.16 -14.43
C GLU A 317 17.42 17.45 -15.90
N LEU A 318 17.33 16.41 -16.73
CA LEU A 318 17.01 16.50 -18.15
C LEU A 318 15.50 16.39 -18.42
N VAL A 319 14.76 15.86 -17.45
CA VAL A 319 13.29 15.79 -17.49
C VAL A 319 12.77 17.16 -17.06
N LYS A 320 12.64 18.07 -18.03
CA LYS A 320 12.04 19.40 -17.79
C LYS A 320 10.74 19.24 -17.01
N HIS A 321 10.69 19.78 -15.80
CA HIS A 321 9.43 20.22 -15.21
C HIS A 321 8.92 21.38 -16.08
N PRO A 322 7.64 21.42 -16.51
CA PRO A 322 7.06 22.69 -16.88
C PRO A 322 7.17 23.59 -15.64
N SER A 323 7.94 24.68 -15.74
CA SER A 323 7.94 25.72 -14.71
C SER A 323 6.50 26.18 -14.50
N PRO A 324 5.99 26.25 -13.25
CA PRO A 324 4.75 26.95 -12.97
C PRO A 324 5.03 28.45 -13.09
N GLY A 325 4.98 28.97 -14.32
CA GLY A 325 5.24 30.38 -14.57
C GLY A 325 5.81 30.68 -15.94
N GLU A 326 5.05 30.40 -16.99
CA GLU A 326 5.00 31.33 -18.14
C GLU A 326 3.51 31.55 -18.42
N SER A 327 3.16 32.84 -18.39
CA SER A 327 1.82 33.41 -18.25
C SER A 327 0.96 33.32 -19.50
#